data_AF-A0A7Y0SM87-F1
#
_entry.id   AF-A0A7Y0SM87-F1
#
_cell.length_a   1.000
_cell.length_b   1.000
_cell.length_c   1.000
_cell.angle_alpha   90.00
_cell.angle_beta   90.00
_cell.angle_gamma   90.00
#
_symmetry.space_group_name_H-M   'P 1'
#
loop_
_entity.id
_entity.type
_entity.pdbx_description
1 polymer ?
#
loop_
_entity_poly.entity_id
_entity_poly.type
_entity_poly.pdbx_seq_one_letter_code
_entity_poly.pdbx_strand_id
1 'polypeptide(L)'
;RTLRDRLESFPQILEVEIAGDREDIVEIVVDPLLMESYGLDQADIYNLIALNNRVVAAGFVDTGYGRFSVKVPSVFDSLKDVLELTIKVNGKEVITFGDVATVRRAFRDPESFARLDGESAIVLDVK
;
A
#
# COMPACT_ATOMS: atom_id res chain seq x y z
N ARG A 1 16.27 -0.72 3.95
CA ARG A 1 15.59 0.61 3.85
C ARG A 1 16.11 1.58 4.90
N THR A 2 15.88 1.39 6.20
CA THR A 2 16.42 2.29 7.27
C THR A 2 17.93 2.54 7.20
N LEU A 3 18.73 1.57 6.76
CA LEU A 3 20.18 1.75 6.58
C LEU A 3 20.52 2.68 5.40
N ARG A 4 19.77 2.61 4.29
CA ARG A 4 19.90 3.54 3.15
C ARG A 4 19.60 4.97 3.63
N ASP A 5 18.46 5.18 4.29
CA ASP A 5 18.04 6.50 4.76
C ASP A 5 19.08 7.12 5.73
N ARG A 6 19.69 6.29 6.58
CA ARG A 6 20.77 6.73 7.48
C ARG A 6 22.04 7.11 6.71
N LEU A 7 22.37 6.39 5.64
CA LEU A 7 23.54 6.69 4.82
C LEU A 7 23.31 7.96 3.98
N GLU A 8 22.16 8.11 3.34
CA GLU A 8 21.79 9.34 2.60
C GLU A 8 21.67 10.58 3.49
N SER A 9 21.55 10.41 4.82
CA SER A 9 21.53 11.55 5.76
C SER A 9 22.91 12.22 5.94
N PHE A 10 24.00 11.58 5.51
CA PHE A 10 25.33 12.17 5.58
C PHE A 10 25.56 13.11 4.40
N PRO A 11 26.00 14.36 4.62
CA PRO A 11 26.15 15.36 3.55
C PRO A 11 27.24 15.01 2.52
N GLN A 12 28.11 14.04 2.81
CA GLN A 12 29.14 13.53 1.90
C GLN A 12 28.63 12.45 0.93
N ILE A 13 27.43 11.93 1.15
CA ILE A 13 26.83 10.86 0.34
C ILE A 13 25.82 11.51 -0.61
N LEU A 14 26.03 11.33 -1.92
CA LEU A 14 25.15 11.88 -2.94
C LEU A 14 23.91 11.00 -3.11
N GLU A 15 24.12 9.68 -3.17
CA GLU A 15 23.05 8.71 -3.46
C GLU A 15 23.41 7.33 -2.92
N VAL A 16 22.40 6.59 -2.47
CA VAL A 16 22.53 5.17 -2.12
C VAL A 16 21.52 4.35 -2.91
N GLU A 17 21.99 3.55 -3.86
CA GLU A 17 21.17 2.63 -4.64
C GLU A 17 21.10 1.26 -3.94
N ILE A 18 19.92 0.65 -3.92
CA ILE A 18 19.73 -0.71 -3.37
C ILE A 18 19.48 -1.68 -4.53
N ALA A 19 20.33 -2.69 -4.68
CA ALA A 19 20.12 -3.79 -5.61
C ALA A 19 19.70 -5.07 -4.87
N GLY A 20 18.77 -5.81 -5.46
CA GLY A 20 18.22 -7.05 -4.88
C GLY A 20 17.18 -6.87 -3.77
N ASP A 21 16.82 -5.63 -3.41
CA ASP A 21 15.62 -5.36 -2.61
C ASP A 21 14.37 -5.54 -3.47
N ARG A 22 13.32 -6.11 -2.88
CA ARG A 22 12.01 -6.21 -3.54
C ARG A 22 11.01 -5.36 -2.79
N GLU A 23 10.21 -4.61 -3.53
CA GLU A 23 9.20 -3.77 -2.90
C GLU A 23 8.04 -4.61 -2.38
N ASP A 24 7.79 -4.55 -1.07
CA ASP A 24 6.58 -5.08 -0.46
C ASP A 24 5.34 -4.38 -1.03
N ILE A 25 4.43 -5.15 -1.61
CA ILE A 25 3.16 -4.66 -2.13
C ILE A 25 1.99 -5.46 -1.54
N VAL A 26 0.82 -4.84 -1.55
CA VAL A 26 -0.43 -5.54 -1.29
C VAL A 26 -1.04 -5.90 -2.64
N GLU A 27 -1.18 -7.20 -2.89
CA GLU A 27 -1.79 -7.73 -4.11
C GLU A 27 -3.25 -8.08 -3.83
N ILE A 28 -4.13 -7.55 -4.67
CA ILE A 28 -5.57 -7.77 -4.63
C ILE A 28 -5.91 -8.62 -5.85
N VAL A 29 -6.36 -9.85 -5.62
CA VAL A 29 -6.77 -10.78 -6.66
C VAL A 29 -8.28 -10.88 -6.63
N VAL A 30 -8.92 -10.43 -7.71
CA VAL A 30 -10.38 -10.38 -7.83
C VAL A 30 -10.88 -11.59 -8.61
N ASP A 31 -11.97 -12.19 -8.16
CA ASP A 31 -12.66 -13.27 -8.88
C ASP A 31 -13.75 -12.70 -9.80
N PRO A 32 -13.58 -12.75 -11.13
CA PRO A 32 -14.55 -12.18 -12.07
C PRO A 32 -15.91 -12.89 -12.02
N LEU A 33 -15.96 -14.18 -11.67
CA LEU A 33 -17.22 -14.91 -11.57
C LEU A 33 -18.04 -14.43 -10.36
N LEU A 34 -17.37 -14.20 -9.23
CA LEU A 34 -18.03 -13.65 -8.04
C LEU A 34 -18.51 -12.22 -8.31
N MET A 35 -17.69 -11.38 -8.93
CA MET A 35 -18.10 -10.03 -9.34
C MET A 35 -19.36 -10.04 -10.21
N GLU A 36 -19.40 -10.89 -11.23
CA GLU A 36 -20.54 -11.00 -12.14
C GLU A 36 -21.79 -11.47 -11.38
N SER A 37 -21.65 -12.44 -10.47
CA SER A 37 -22.76 -12.94 -9.65
C SER A 37 -23.38 -11.87 -8.74
N TYR A 38 -22.58 -10.91 -8.27
CA TYR A 38 -23.02 -9.76 -7.47
C TYR A 38 -23.37 -8.52 -8.33
N GLY A 39 -23.25 -8.61 -9.66
CA GLY A 39 -23.47 -7.50 -10.58
C GLY A 39 -22.57 -6.31 -10.31
N LEU A 40 -21.28 -6.58 -10.09
CA LEU A 40 -20.21 -5.59 -9.90
C LEU A 40 -19.39 -5.44 -11.18
N ASP A 41 -19.03 -4.20 -11.51
CA ASP A 41 -18.09 -3.89 -12.58
C ASP A 41 -16.68 -3.69 -12.02
N GLN A 42 -15.66 -3.91 -12.84
CA GLN A 42 -14.26 -3.67 -12.48
C GLN A 42 -14.02 -2.20 -12.10
N ALA A 43 -14.78 -1.28 -12.70
CA ALA A 43 -14.77 0.13 -12.35
C ALA A 43 -15.22 0.39 -10.89
N ASP A 44 -16.18 -0.39 -10.37
CA ASP A 44 -16.67 -0.22 -8.98
C ASP A 44 -15.56 -0.50 -7.97
N ILE A 45 -14.80 -1.58 -8.21
CA ILE A 45 -13.66 -1.98 -7.39
C ILE A 45 -12.54 -0.94 -7.45
N TYR A 46 -12.17 -0.51 -8.65
CA TYR A 46 -11.12 0.49 -8.84
C TYR A 46 -11.46 1.81 -8.13
N ASN A 47 -12.68 2.32 -8.34
CA ASN A 47 -13.13 3.56 -7.75
C ASN A 47 -13.11 3.51 -6.22
N LEU A 48 -13.52 2.38 -5.65
CA LEU A 48 -13.55 2.20 -4.21
C LEU A 48 -12.13 2.18 -3.60
N ILE A 49 -11.18 1.47 -4.20
CA ILE A 49 -9.78 1.52 -3.76
C ILE A 49 -9.24 2.96 -3.88
N ALA A 50 -9.48 3.61 -5.03
CA ALA A 50 -8.99 4.96 -5.29
C ALA A 50 -9.56 6.01 -4.32
N LEU A 51 -10.81 5.85 -3.89
CA LEU A 51 -11.46 6.73 -2.91
C LEU A 51 -10.91 6.53 -1.50
N ASN A 52 -10.66 5.27 -1.10
CA ASN A 52 -10.18 4.94 0.24
C ASN A 52 -8.66 5.13 0.42
N ASN A 53 -7.89 5.11 -0.67
CA ASN A 53 -6.45 5.36 -0.66
C ASN A 53 -6.09 6.86 -0.68
N ARG A 54 -7.01 7.76 -0.29
CA ARG A 54 -6.75 9.20 -0.23
C ARG A 54 -6.27 9.60 1.16
N VAL A 55 -5.05 10.11 1.21
CA VAL A 55 -4.52 10.80 2.40
C VAL A 55 -5.25 12.14 2.53
N VAL A 56 -6.22 12.24 3.43
CA VAL A 56 -6.87 13.51 3.77
C VAL A 56 -6.11 14.15 4.92
N ALA A 57 -5.39 15.24 4.64
CA ALA A 57 -4.85 16.08 5.70
C ALA A 57 -6.01 16.83 6.38
N ALA A 58 -6.33 16.51 7.63
CA ALA A 58 -7.41 17.15 8.39
C ALA A 58 -7.11 18.60 8.81
N GLY A 59 -5.99 19.17 8.37
CA GLY A 59 -5.58 20.53 8.69
C GLY A 59 -4.93 20.63 10.07
N PHE A 60 -5.15 21.76 10.75
CA PHE A 60 -4.53 22.06 12.02
C PHE A 60 -5.59 22.47 13.04
N VAL A 61 -5.45 21.98 14.27
CA VAL A 61 -6.19 22.51 15.41
C VAL A 61 -5.31 23.57 16.05
N ASP A 62 -5.79 24.81 16.06
CA ASP A 62 -5.14 25.93 16.73
C ASP A 62 -5.83 26.16 18.07
N THR A 63 -5.09 25.93 19.16
CA THR A 63 -5.61 26.07 20.53
C THR A 63 -5.25 27.44 21.14
N GLY A 64 -4.65 28.34 20.37
CA GLY A 64 -4.17 29.65 20.84
C GLY A 64 -2.82 29.62 21.58
N TYR A 65 -2.37 28.44 22.03
CA TYR A 65 -1.05 28.23 22.64
C TYR A 65 -0.11 27.38 21.77
N GLY A 66 -0.59 26.89 20.63
CA GLY A 66 0.18 26.08 19.71
C GLY A 66 -0.68 25.48 18.60
N ARG A 67 -0.06 25.22 17.45
CA ARG A 67 -0.69 24.66 16.26
C ARG A 67 -0.28 23.20 16.10
N PHE A 68 -1.25 22.28 16.21
CA PHE A 68 -1.00 20.85 16.07
C PHE A 68 -1.58 20.35 14.76
N SER A 69 -0.78 19.64 13.96
CA SER A 69 -1.27 18.97 12.76
C SER A 69 -2.09 17.76 13.16
N VAL A 70 -3.38 17.73 12.79
CA VAL A 70 -4.21 16.55 12.96
C VAL A 70 -4.18 15.79 11.64
N LYS A 71 -3.75 14.53 11.70
CA LYS A 71 -3.80 13.60 10.56
C LYS A 71 -4.99 12.68 10.76
N VAL A 72 -5.82 12.49 9.73
CA VAL A 72 -6.74 11.35 9.70
C VAL A 72 -5.90 10.12 9.41
N PRO A 73 -5.99 9.03 10.20
CA PRO A 73 -5.33 7.78 9.87
C PRO A 73 -5.71 7.37 8.44
N SER A 74 -4.73 6.91 7.66
CA SER A 74 -5.03 6.29 6.36
C SER A 74 -5.83 5.01 6.62
N VAL A 75 -6.80 4.70 5.76
CA VAL A 75 -7.82 3.65 6.02
C VAL A 75 -7.22 2.22 5.95
N PHE A 76 -5.94 2.08 5.61
CA PHE A 76 -5.27 0.80 5.39
C PHE A 76 -4.08 0.62 6.34
N ASP A 77 -4.34 0.29 7.60
CA ASP A 77 -3.28 -0.15 8.53
C ASP A 77 -3.09 -1.68 8.46
N SER A 78 -4.11 -2.41 8.02
CA SER A 78 -4.10 -3.87 7.92
C SER A 78 -4.75 -4.41 6.64
N LEU A 79 -4.34 -5.61 6.19
CA LEU A 79 -4.99 -6.31 5.07
C LEU A 79 -6.47 -6.59 5.35
N LYS A 80 -6.84 -6.71 6.62
CA LYS A 80 -8.20 -6.98 7.07
C LYS A 80 -9.11 -5.79 6.81
N ASP A 81 -8.58 -4.57 6.96
CA ASP A 81 -9.32 -3.33 6.72
C ASP A 81 -9.76 -3.26 5.24
N VAL A 82 -8.91 -3.73 4.32
CA VAL A 82 -9.22 -3.81 2.89
C VAL A 82 -10.38 -4.79 2.63
N LEU A 83 -10.38 -5.95 3.29
CA LEU A 83 -11.39 -7.00 3.10
C LEU A 83 -12.78 -6.58 3.59
N GLU A 84 -12.85 -5.77 4.65
CA GLU A 84 -14.10 -5.30 5.24
C GLU A 84 -14.73 -4.11 4.48
N LEU A 85 -14.06 -3.59 3.45
CA LEU A 85 -14.59 -2.48 2.66
C LEU A 85 -15.85 -2.89 1.91
N THR A 86 -16.91 -2.11 2.09
CA THR A 86 -18.20 -2.31 1.44
C THR A 86 -18.18 -1.77 0.01
N ILE A 87 -18.39 -2.64 -0.98
CA ILE A 87 -18.46 -2.28 -2.40
C ILE A 87 -19.86 -1.79 -2.76
N LYS A 88 -20.88 -2.54 -2.36
CA LYS A 88 -22.25 -2.27 -2.78
C LYS A 88 -23.24 -2.76 -1.72
N VAL A 89 -24.33 -2.04 -1.59
CA VAL A 89 -25.46 -2.44 -0.74
C VAL A 89 -26.66 -2.70 -1.65
N ASN A 90 -27.17 -3.92 -1.64
CA ASN A 90 -28.36 -4.31 -2.40
C ASN A 90 -29.49 -4.69 -1.44
N GLY A 91 -30.33 -3.71 -1.10
CA GLY A 91 -31.40 -3.90 -0.13
C GLY A 91 -30.88 -4.18 1.28
N LYS A 92 -30.89 -5.47 1.69
CA LYS A 92 -30.36 -5.93 2.99
C LYS A 92 -28.99 -6.61 2.90
N GLU A 93 -28.52 -6.88 1.70
CA GLU A 93 -27.25 -7.56 1.48
C GLU A 93 -26.14 -6.53 1.29
N VAL A 94 -25.06 -6.70 2.04
CA VAL A 94 -23.86 -5.86 2.00
C VAL A 94 -22.77 -6.69 1.36
N ILE A 95 -22.28 -6.25 0.20
CA ILE A 95 -21.22 -6.93 -0.53
C ILE A 95 -19.91 -6.24 -0.18
N THR A 96 -19.00 -7.01 0.38
CA THR A 96 -17.68 -6.56 0.83
C THR A 96 -16.59 -6.98 -0.15
N PHE A 97 -15.41 -6.41 0.04
CA PHE A 97 -14.22 -6.77 -0.73
C PHE A 97 -13.83 -8.23 -0.55
N GLY A 98 -13.97 -8.77 0.65
CA GLY A 98 -13.71 -10.18 0.94
C GLY A 98 -14.64 -11.15 0.22
N ASP A 99 -15.82 -10.72 -0.22
CA ASP A 99 -16.78 -11.57 -0.93
C ASP A 99 -16.37 -11.80 -2.41
N VAL A 100 -15.52 -10.93 -2.96
CA VAL A 100 -15.16 -10.95 -4.40
C VAL A 100 -13.65 -10.90 -4.67
N ALA A 101 -12.83 -10.68 -3.64
CA ALA A 101 -11.39 -10.55 -3.79
C ALA A 101 -10.61 -11.16 -2.63
N THR A 102 -9.43 -11.70 -2.94
CA THR A 102 -8.44 -12.14 -1.96
C THR A 102 -7.30 -11.12 -1.90
N VAL A 103 -6.90 -10.74 -0.69
CA VAL A 103 -5.83 -9.78 -0.46
C VAL A 103 -4.64 -10.49 0.18
N ARG A 104 -3.44 -10.35 -0.41
CA ARG A 104 -2.21 -10.96 0.12
C ARG A 104 -1.03 -10.01 0.07
N ARG A 105 -0.08 -10.20 0.97
CA ARG A 105 1.24 -9.58 0.85
C ARG A 105 2.00 -10.28 -0.27
N ALA A 106 2.53 -9.48 -1.18
CA ALA A 106 3.36 -9.92 -2.28
C ALA A 106 4.54 -8.97 -2.42
N PHE A 107 5.39 -9.26 -3.39
CA PHE A 107 6.50 -8.41 -3.75
C PHE A 107 6.32 -7.98 -5.19
N ARG A 108 6.64 -6.72 -5.50
CA ARG A 108 6.76 -6.27 -6.88
C ARG A 108 7.74 -7.17 -7.63
N ASP A 109 7.53 -7.28 -8.93
CA ASP A 109 8.48 -7.94 -9.81
C ASP A 109 9.88 -7.32 -9.64
N PRO A 110 10.93 -8.14 -9.54
CA PRO A 110 12.27 -7.66 -9.28
C PRO A 110 12.79 -6.86 -10.48
N GLU A 111 13.09 -5.58 -10.26
CA GLU A 111 13.79 -4.74 -11.26
C GLU A 111 15.30 -5.03 -11.28
N SER A 112 15.85 -5.56 -10.18
CA SER A 112 17.25 -5.95 -10.07
C SER A 112 17.42 -7.24 -9.27
N PHE A 113 18.52 -7.94 -9.55
CA PHE A 113 18.93 -9.12 -8.78
C PHE A 113 20.34 -8.88 -8.26
N ALA A 114 20.56 -9.14 -6.98
CA ALA A 114 21.89 -9.18 -6.39
C ALA A 114 22.15 -10.57 -5.81
N ARG A 115 23.34 -11.10 -6.09
CA ARG A 115 23.82 -12.36 -5.55
C ARG A 115 25.25 -12.22 -5.09
N LEU A 116 25.57 -12.86 -3.97
CA LEU A 116 26.92 -13.01 -3.46
C LEU A 116 27.19 -14.51 -3.33
N ASP A 117 28.25 -14.98 -3.99
CA ASP A 117 28.62 -16.41 -4.01
C ASP A 117 27.49 -17.37 -4.41
N GLY A 118 26.58 -16.89 -5.28
CA GLY A 118 25.44 -17.66 -5.78
C GLY A 118 24.19 -17.59 -4.89
N GLU A 119 24.29 -17.02 -3.69
CA GLU A 119 23.17 -16.80 -2.78
C GLU A 119 22.53 -15.43 -2.97
N SER A 120 21.22 -15.32 -2.71
CA SER A 120 20.50 -14.04 -2.77
C SER A 120 21.09 -13.05 -1.77
N ALA A 121 21.40 -11.85 -2.26
CA ALA A 121 21.99 -10.79 -1.46
C ALA A 121 21.24 -9.47 -1.67
N ILE A 122 21.43 -8.53 -0.74
CA ILE A 122 21.04 -7.13 -0.90
C ILE A 122 22.33 -6.32 -0.94
N VAL A 123 22.50 -5.49 -1.96
CA VAL A 123 23.69 -4.66 -2.15
C VAL A 123 23.29 -3.19 -2.00
N LEU A 124 24.13 -2.44 -1.30
CA LEU A 124 24.04 -0.98 -1.20
C LEU A 124 25.22 -0.39 -1.95
N ASP A 125 24.95 0.33 -3.03
CA ASP A 125 25.96 1.10 -3.78
C ASP A 125 25.89 2.56 -3.32
N VAL A 126 27.02 3.13 -2.89
CA VAL A 126 27.11 4.45 -2.25
C VAL A 126 28.01 5.35 -3.10
N LYS A 127 27.47 6.48 -3.56
CA LYS A 127 28.16 7.45 -4.43
C LYS A 127 28.41 8.77 -3.73
#